data_AF-A0A8T7F143-F1
#
_entry.id   AF-A0A8T7F143-F1
#
_cell.length_a   1.000
_cell.length_b   1.000
_cell.length_c   1.000
_cell.angle_alpha   90.00
_cell.angle_beta   90.00
_cell.angle_gamma   90.00
#
_symmetry.space_group_name_H-M   'P 1'
#
loop_
_entity.id
_entity.type
_entity.pdbx_description
1 polymer ?
#
loop_
_entity_poly.entity_id
_entity_poly.type
_entity_poly.pdbx_seq_one_letter_code
_entity_poly.pdbx_strand_id
1 'polypeptide(L)'
;MAEVSPYAEQFRAVVLDNASMTDGLNDTEAQVLIDWALKLAEQVGANVADDADAETKRGSLTRFLSGIGRMVTRRHEHPEPEWATEKLQGQMEHSAVIGGPTISAEQITALAAAINDHTLSNMDVLQRILAAYSPSEPPITDTPEPPPQDETTSGLRKFTKKLGF
;
A
#
# COMPACT_ATOMS: atom_id res chain seq x y z
N MET A 1 4.07 -26.54 4.92
CA MET A 1 2.75 -25.89 5.05
C MET A 1 2.98 -24.69 5.94
N ALA A 2 2.80 -23.46 5.43
CA ALA A 2 2.91 -22.28 6.29
C ALA A 2 1.75 -22.32 7.29
N GLU A 3 2.06 -22.26 8.59
CA GLU A 3 1.06 -22.07 9.63
C GLU A 3 0.34 -20.76 9.33
N VAL A 4 -0.96 -20.83 9.07
CA VAL A 4 -1.80 -19.64 8.97
C VAL A 4 -1.80 -19.00 10.35
N SER A 5 -1.33 -17.76 10.46
CA SER A 5 -1.34 -17.02 11.72
C SER A 5 -2.72 -17.10 12.37
N PRO A 6 -2.84 -17.45 13.66
CA PRO A 6 -4.13 -17.59 14.34
C PRO A 6 -4.90 -16.26 14.43
N TYR A 7 -4.24 -15.14 14.13
CA TYR A 7 -4.84 -13.81 14.17
C TYR A 7 -5.43 -13.37 12.83
N ALA A 8 -5.05 -13.96 11.69
CA ALA A 8 -5.52 -13.52 10.38
C ALA A 8 -7.06 -13.52 10.27
N GLU A 9 -7.71 -14.58 10.75
CA GLU A 9 -9.19 -14.66 10.78
C GLU A 9 -9.82 -13.64 11.74
N GLN A 10 -9.18 -13.34 12.86
CA GLN A 10 -9.67 -12.34 13.81
C GLN A 10 -9.65 -10.93 13.18
N PHE A 11 -8.61 -10.61 12.40
CA PHE A 11 -8.51 -9.33 11.71
C PHE A 11 -9.46 -9.23 10.52
N ARG A 12 -9.71 -10.33 9.79
CA ARG A 12 -10.76 -10.37 8.76
C ARG A 12 -12.14 -10.10 9.35
N ALA A 13 -12.46 -10.69 10.51
CA ALA A 13 -13.72 -10.43 11.21
C ALA A 13 -13.87 -8.94 11.58
N VAL A 14 -12.79 -8.29 12.05
CA VAL A 14 -12.81 -6.84 12.33
C VAL A 14 -13.20 -6.01 11.10
N VAL A 15 -12.73 -6.39 9.90
CA VAL A 15 -13.11 -5.69 8.66
C VAL A 15 -14.60 -5.87 8.38
N LEU A 16 -15.09 -7.11 8.44
CA LEU A 16 -16.47 -7.45 8.11
C LEU A 16 -17.48 -6.88 9.13
N ASP A 17 -17.09 -6.78 10.40
CA ASP A 17 -17.93 -6.23 11.47
C ASP A 17 -17.88 -4.69 11.53
N ASN A 18 -16.95 -4.04 10.81
CA ASN A 18 -16.80 -2.59 10.81
C ASN A 18 -17.72 -1.89 9.79
N ALA A 19 -19.03 -1.88 10.07
CA ALA A 19 -20.01 -1.19 9.23
C ALA A 19 -19.71 0.30 9.01
N SER A 20 -18.99 0.95 9.94
CA SER A 20 -18.66 2.37 9.82
C SER A 20 -17.61 2.68 8.75
N MET A 21 -16.89 1.68 8.24
CA MET A 21 -15.93 1.82 7.15
C MET A 21 -16.62 2.18 5.83
N THR A 22 -17.84 1.67 5.62
CA THR A 22 -18.57 1.82 4.35
C THR A 22 -19.72 2.82 4.44
N ASP A 23 -19.88 3.51 5.57
CA ASP A 23 -20.95 4.48 5.79
C ASP A 23 -20.87 5.65 4.80
N GLY A 24 -21.93 5.82 4.00
CA GLY A 24 -22.04 6.83 2.94
C GLY A 24 -21.38 6.47 1.60
N LEU A 25 -20.77 5.30 1.47
CA LEU A 25 -20.28 4.76 0.19
C LEU A 25 -21.40 4.02 -0.54
N ASN A 26 -21.37 4.01 -1.88
CA ASN A 26 -22.21 3.09 -2.63
C ASN A 26 -21.64 1.66 -2.62
N ASP A 27 -22.42 0.67 -3.06
CA ASP A 27 -22.02 -0.74 -3.02
C ASP A 27 -20.70 -1.03 -3.76
N THR A 28 -20.43 -0.33 -4.86
CA THR A 28 -19.19 -0.54 -5.63
C THR A 28 -17.98 0.02 -4.90
N GLU A 29 -18.10 1.23 -4.33
CA GLU A 29 -17.06 1.85 -3.50
C GLU A 29 -16.80 1.05 -2.23
N ALA A 30 -17.87 0.60 -1.57
CA ALA A 30 -17.80 -0.22 -0.38
C ALA A 30 -17.08 -1.54 -0.66
N GLN A 31 -17.42 -2.23 -1.75
CA GLN A 31 -16.78 -3.50 -2.12
C GLN A 31 -15.27 -3.32 -2.36
N VAL A 32 -14.87 -2.26 -3.08
CA VAL A 32 -13.45 -1.96 -3.32
C VAL A 32 -12.70 -1.74 -2.02
N LEU A 33 -13.28 -1.00 -1.08
CA LEU A 33 -12.68 -0.77 0.23
C LEU A 33 -12.60 -2.05 1.06
N ILE A 34 -13.65 -2.88 1.05
CA ILE A 34 -13.68 -4.18 1.75
C ILE A 34 -12.61 -5.13 1.20
N ASP A 35 -12.52 -5.29 -0.13
CA ASP A 35 -11.56 -6.20 -0.76
C ASP A 35 -10.12 -5.81 -0.44
N TRP A 36 -9.84 -4.51 -0.43
CA TRP A 36 -8.54 -3.99 -0.02
C TRP A 36 -8.29 -4.19 1.48
N ALA A 37 -9.27 -3.89 2.33
CA ALA A 37 -9.16 -4.01 3.78
C ALA A 37 -8.95 -5.46 4.24
N LEU A 38 -9.54 -6.44 3.55
CA LEU A 38 -9.33 -7.86 3.84
C LEU A 38 -7.88 -8.29 3.58
N LYS A 39 -7.27 -7.80 2.48
CA LYS A 39 -5.84 -8.06 2.19
C LYS A 39 -4.94 -7.41 3.25
N LEU A 40 -5.25 -6.18 3.65
CA LEU A 40 -4.53 -5.52 4.73
C LEU A 40 -4.67 -6.29 6.05
N ALA A 41 -5.87 -6.72 6.41
CA ALA A 41 -6.14 -7.49 7.62
C ALA A 41 -5.34 -8.80 7.69
N GLU A 42 -5.18 -9.50 6.56
CA GLU A 42 -4.33 -10.69 6.47
C GLU A 42 -2.86 -10.36 6.74
N GLN A 43 -2.35 -9.28 6.14
CA GLN A 43 -0.97 -8.82 6.36
C GLN A 43 -0.75 -8.40 7.82
N VAL A 44 -1.69 -7.68 8.41
CA VAL A 44 -1.62 -7.26 9.82
C VAL A 44 -1.62 -8.48 10.72
N GLY A 45 -2.57 -9.40 10.52
CA GLY A 45 -2.70 -10.64 11.30
C GLY A 45 -1.47 -11.56 11.20
N ALA A 46 -0.80 -11.59 10.05
CA ALA A 46 0.45 -12.33 9.87
C ALA A 46 1.63 -11.77 10.69
N ASN A 47 1.57 -10.48 11.04
CA ASN A 47 2.63 -9.76 11.73
C ASN A 47 2.31 -9.49 13.22
N VAL A 48 1.33 -10.18 13.79
CA VAL A 48 0.97 -10.06 15.22
C VAL A 48 1.95 -10.88 16.06
N ALA A 49 2.52 -10.25 17.10
CA ALA A 49 3.47 -10.92 17.99
C ALA A 49 2.76 -11.71 19.11
N ASP A 50 1.73 -11.13 19.71
CA ASP A 50 0.99 -11.69 20.85
C ASP A 50 -0.42 -11.08 20.95
N ASP A 51 -1.20 -11.50 21.95
CA ASP A 51 -2.59 -11.04 22.13
C ASP A 51 -2.71 -9.55 22.46
N ALA A 52 -1.72 -8.96 23.14
CA ALA A 52 -1.72 -7.54 23.48
C ALA A 52 -1.46 -6.67 22.24
N ASP A 53 -0.53 -7.12 21.39
CA ASP A 53 -0.29 -6.54 20.06
C ASP A 53 -1.54 -6.69 19.17
N ALA A 54 -2.19 -7.86 19.19
CA ALA A 54 -3.41 -8.12 18.45
C ALA A 54 -4.51 -7.10 18.79
N GLU A 55 -4.76 -6.87 20.08
CA GLU A 55 -5.79 -5.91 20.52
C GLU A 55 -5.48 -4.48 20.09
N THR A 56 -4.22 -4.06 20.25
CA THR A 56 -3.76 -2.73 19.85
C THR A 56 -3.93 -2.51 18.34
N LYS A 57 -3.53 -3.50 17.54
CA LYS A 57 -3.63 -3.47 16.09
C LYS A 57 -5.07 -3.55 15.60
N ARG A 58 -5.95 -4.34 16.23
CA ARG A 58 -7.39 -4.38 15.88
C ARG A 58 -8.03 -3.01 16.05
N GLY A 59 -7.83 -2.38 17.21
CA GLY A 59 -8.36 -1.04 17.47
C GLY A 59 -7.83 0.02 16.51
N SER A 60 -6.57 -0.10 16.08
CA SER A 60 -5.97 0.81 15.10
C SER A 60 -6.48 0.54 13.69
N LEU A 61 -6.63 -0.72 13.28
CA LEU A 61 -7.19 -1.09 11.98
C LEU A 61 -8.61 -0.57 11.83
N THR A 62 -9.48 -0.74 12.85
CA THR A 62 -10.84 -0.21 12.82
C THR A 62 -10.85 1.30 12.59
N ARG A 63 -10.05 2.06 13.35
CA ARG A 63 -9.96 3.53 13.22
C ARG A 63 -9.41 3.95 11.87
N PHE A 64 -8.42 3.20 11.37
CA PHE A 64 -7.79 3.45 10.09
C PHE A 64 -8.79 3.32 8.94
N LEU A 65 -9.48 2.19 8.88
CA LEU A 65 -10.47 1.86 7.85
C LEU A 65 -11.66 2.83 7.87
N SER A 66 -12.21 3.11 9.06
CA SER A 66 -13.29 4.10 9.22
C SER A 66 -12.83 5.51 8.87
N GLY A 67 -11.55 5.83 9.11
CA GLY A 67 -10.93 7.09 8.72
C GLY A 67 -10.91 7.28 7.22
N ILE A 68 -10.51 6.25 6.46
CA ILE A 68 -10.50 6.26 4.99
C ILE A 68 -11.91 6.49 4.45
N GLY A 69 -12.91 5.72 4.89
CA GLY A 69 -14.30 5.88 4.46
C GLY A 69 -14.82 7.29 4.71
N ARG A 70 -14.60 7.83 5.92
CA ARG A 70 -15.02 9.19 6.29
C ARG A 70 -14.32 10.28 5.49
N MET A 71 -13.04 10.14 5.16
CA MET A 71 -12.34 11.12 4.32
C MET A 71 -12.98 11.21 2.94
N VAL A 72 -13.38 10.07 2.38
CA VAL A 72 -14.06 10.04 1.08
C VAL A 72 -15.45 10.64 1.19
N THR A 73 -16.28 10.21 2.15
CA THR A 73 -17.70 10.59 2.19
C THR A 73 -17.97 11.99 2.73
N ARG A 74 -17.12 12.48 3.65
CA ARG A 74 -17.32 13.80 4.29
C ARG A 74 -16.49 14.93 3.71
N ARG A 75 -15.73 14.70 2.62
CA ARG A 75 -14.92 15.76 1.99
C ARG A 75 -15.73 17.00 1.62
N HIS A 76 -17.01 16.83 1.26
CA HIS A 76 -17.88 17.95 0.88
C HIS A 76 -18.32 18.81 2.07
N GLU A 77 -18.24 18.29 3.29
CA GLU A 77 -18.53 19.02 4.53
C GLU A 77 -17.32 19.86 4.99
N HIS A 78 -16.14 19.63 4.39
CA HIS A 78 -14.86 20.17 4.81
C HIS A 78 -14.03 20.63 3.60
N PRO A 79 -14.34 21.79 3.02
CA PRO A 79 -13.62 22.31 1.85
C PRO A 79 -12.20 22.79 2.16
N GLU A 80 -11.82 22.86 3.45
CA GLU A 80 -10.51 23.34 3.89
C GLU A 80 -9.39 22.32 3.59
N PRO A 81 -8.34 22.70 2.84
CA PRO A 81 -7.19 21.83 2.56
C PRO A 81 -6.51 21.24 3.80
N GLU A 82 -6.53 21.99 4.89
CA GLU A 82 -5.94 21.64 6.17
C GLU A 82 -6.65 20.42 6.78
N TRP A 83 -7.97 20.30 6.63
CA TRP A 83 -8.73 19.17 7.17
C TRP A 83 -8.25 17.84 6.59
N ALA A 84 -8.12 17.75 5.27
CA ALA A 84 -7.66 16.52 4.61
C ALA A 84 -6.23 16.17 5.02
N THR A 85 -5.37 17.18 5.17
CA THR A 85 -3.99 17.02 5.63
C THR A 85 -3.93 16.47 7.06
N GLU A 86 -4.70 17.06 7.99
CA GLU A 86 -4.79 16.60 9.38
C GLU A 86 -5.33 15.17 9.48
N LYS A 87 -6.35 14.83 8.68
CA LYS A 87 -6.90 13.48 8.64
C LYS A 87 -5.88 12.47 8.13
N LEU A 88 -5.17 12.78 7.04
CA LEU A 88 -4.12 11.91 6.50
C LEU A 88 -2.99 11.70 7.52
N GLN A 89 -2.56 12.75 8.22
CA GLN A 89 -1.55 12.64 9.28
C GLN A 89 -2.01 11.74 10.42
N GLY A 90 -3.25 11.90 10.90
CA GLY A 90 -3.83 11.01 11.90
C GLY A 90 -3.97 9.55 11.41
N GLN A 91 -4.25 9.34 10.12
CA GLN A 91 -4.24 8.00 9.54
C GLN A 91 -2.85 7.36 9.52
N MET A 92 -1.78 8.14 9.40
CA MET A 92 -0.42 7.59 9.45
C MET A 92 -0.07 6.99 10.81
N GLU A 93 -0.58 7.57 11.91
CA GLU A 93 -0.38 7.01 13.25
C GLU A 93 -0.99 5.61 13.35
N HIS A 94 -2.22 5.44 12.87
CA HIS A 94 -2.87 4.12 12.85
C HIS A 94 -2.22 3.16 11.86
N SER A 95 -1.81 3.64 10.68
CA SER A 95 -1.07 2.84 9.69
C SER A 95 0.23 2.29 10.30
N ALA A 96 1.00 3.14 10.99
CA ALA A 96 2.24 2.73 11.63
C ALA A 96 2.01 1.65 12.71
N VAL A 97 0.95 1.77 13.52
CA VAL A 97 0.63 0.78 14.56
C VAL A 97 0.30 -0.59 13.95
N ILE A 98 -0.43 -0.63 12.84
CA ILE A 98 -0.77 -1.88 12.16
C ILE A 98 0.37 -2.43 11.29
N GLY A 99 1.52 -1.75 11.22
CA GLY A 99 2.62 -2.12 10.32
C GLY A 99 2.29 -1.89 8.84
N GLY A 100 1.36 -0.98 8.57
CA GLY A 100 0.98 -0.56 7.23
C GLY A 100 2.00 0.40 6.61
N PRO A 101 1.86 0.71 5.31
CA PRO A 101 2.76 1.61 4.62
C PRO A 101 2.66 3.05 5.13
N THR A 102 3.79 3.72 5.13
CA THR A 102 3.91 5.14 5.44
C THR A 102 3.94 5.95 4.14
N ILE A 103 3.23 7.06 4.12
CA ILE A 103 3.21 7.99 2.99
C ILE A 103 4.10 9.20 3.30
N SER A 104 4.81 9.70 2.30
CA SER A 104 5.67 10.88 2.43
C SER A 104 4.87 12.17 2.58
N ALA A 105 5.48 13.22 3.11
CA ALA A 105 4.85 14.55 3.21
C ALA A 105 4.37 15.08 1.84
N GLU A 106 5.12 14.81 0.77
CA GLU A 106 4.75 15.17 -0.60
C GLU A 106 3.49 14.41 -1.05
N GLN A 107 3.41 13.11 -0.76
CA GLN A 107 2.21 12.31 -1.03
C GLN A 107 1.01 12.78 -0.21
N ILE A 108 1.19 13.19 1.06
CA ILE A 108 0.12 13.78 1.87
C ILE A 108 -0.42 15.04 1.19
N THR A 109 0.46 15.95 0.76
CA THR A 109 0.03 17.18 0.07
C THR A 109 -0.73 16.86 -1.22
N ALA A 110 -0.23 15.93 -2.04
CA ALA A 110 -0.88 15.53 -3.28
C ALA A 110 -2.24 14.85 -3.04
N LEU A 111 -2.34 13.99 -2.03
CA LEU A 111 -3.60 13.34 -1.66
C LEU A 111 -4.60 14.32 -1.06
N ALA A 112 -4.16 15.24 -0.19
CA ALA A 112 -5.02 16.27 0.36
C ALA A 112 -5.62 17.14 -0.74
N ALA A 113 -4.83 17.51 -1.76
CA ALA A 113 -5.35 18.22 -2.92
C ALA A 113 -6.40 17.40 -3.68
N ALA A 114 -6.16 16.10 -3.90
CA ALA A 114 -7.13 15.22 -4.57
C ALA A 114 -8.41 15.01 -3.73
N ILE A 115 -8.29 14.90 -2.40
CA ILE A 115 -9.44 14.77 -1.50
C ILE A 115 -10.29 16.04 -1.53
N ASN A 116 -9.70 17.23 -1.70
CA ASN A 116 -10.47 18.48 -1.80
C ASN A 116 -10.94 18.81 -3.22
N ASP A 117 -10.51 18.06 -4.22
CA ASP A 117 -10.99 18.22 -5.58
C ASP A 117 -12.39 17.61 -5.72
N HIS A 118 -13.41 18.46 -5.60
CA HIS A 118 -14.81 18.06 -5.73
C HIS A 118 -15.23 17.70 -7.17
N THR A 119 -14.34 17.85 -8.15
CA THR A 119 -14.59 17.33 -9.51
C THR A 119 -14.32 15.82 -9.60
N LEU A 120 -13.56 15.25 -8.65
CA LEU A 120 -13.32 13.82 -8.56
C LEU A 120 -14.48 13.08 -7.91
N SER A 121 -14.79 11.89 -8.44
CA SER A 121 -15.76 10.99 -7.82
C SER A 121 -15.23 10.42 -6.50
N ASN A 122 -16.13 9.92 -5.64
CA ASN A 122 -15.73 9.20 -4.42
C ASN A 122 -14.80 8.03 -4.75
N MET A 123 -15.11 7.28 -5.82
CA MET A 123 -14.28 6.18 -6.30
C MET A 123 -12.86 6.63 -6.68
N ASP A 124 -12.71 7.75 -7.40
CA ASP A 124 -11.39 8.25 -7.80
C ASP A 124 -10.55 8.65 -6.58
N VAL A 125 -11.17 9.32 -5.61
CA VAL A 125 -10.51 9.71 -4.35
C VAL A 125 -10.13 8.46 -3.54
N LEU A 126 -11.06 7.51 -3.39
CA LEU A 126 -10.82 6.24 -2.70
C LEU A 126 -9.64 5.50 -3.32
N GLN A 127 -9.64 5.28 -4.63
CA GLN A 127 -8.56 4.58 -5.33
C GLN A 127 -7.19 5.23 -5.14
N ARG A 128 -7.12 6.58 -5.13
CA ARG A 128 -5.87 7.30 -4.86
C ARG A 128 -5.38 7.09 -3.43
N ILE A 129 -6.28 7.15 -2.45
CA ILE A 129 -5.94 6.86 -1.05
C ILE A 129 -5.44 5.42 -0.91
N LEU A 130 -6.19 4.45 -1.44
CA LEU A 130 -5.82 3.04 -1.37
C LEU A 130 -4.49 2.75 -2.08
N ALA A 131 -4.23 3.37 -3.23
CA ALA A 131 -2.96 3.23 -3.93
C ALA A 131 -1.78 3.77 -3.11
N ALA A 132 -1.96 4.89 -2.40
CA ALA A 132 -0.91 5.44 -1.54
C ALA A 132 -0.63 4.58 -0.31
N TYR A 133 -1.65 3.92 0.23
CA TYR A 133 -1.54 2.98 1.35
C TYR A 133 -1.39 1.51 0.94
N SER A 134 -1.15 1.23 -0.34
CA SER A 134 -0.77 -0.12 -0.77
C SER A 134 0.75 -0.20 -0.80
N PRO A 135 1.36 -1.25 -0.23
CA PRO A 135 2.80 -1.43 -0.36
C PRO A 135 3.16 -1.47 -1.84
N SER A 136 4.10 -0.62 -2.26
CA SER A 136 4.72 -0.76 -3.58
C SER A 136 5.26 -2.18 -3.67
N GLU A 137 4.86 -2.95 -4.68
CA GLU A 137 5.61 -4.16 -5.03
C GLU A 137 7.09 -3.76 -5.13
N PRO A 138 8.02 -4.51 -4.51
CA PRO A 138 9.43 -4.26 -4.74
C PRO A 138 9.64 -4.28 -6.26
N PRO A 139 10.42 -3.34 -6.82
CA PRO A 139 10.65 -3.33 -8.26
C PRO A 139 11.18 -4.70 -8.66
N ILE A 140 10.41 -5.41 -9.49
CA ILE A 140 10.87 -6.62 -10.15
C ILE A 140 12.08 -6.15 -10.94
N THR A 141 13.27 -6.45 -10.42
CA THR A 141 14.51 -6.10 -11.10
C THR A 141 14.64 -7.16 -12.20
N ASP A 142 13.86 -7.00 -13.27
CA ASP A 142 14.15 -7.57 -14.58
C ASP A 142 15.45 -6.92 -15.04
N THR A 143 16.56 -7.33 -14.41
CA THR A 143 17.87 -7.19 -15.02
C THR A 143 17.89 -8.28 -16.09
N PRO A 144 17.83 -7.94 -17.39
CA PRO A 144 18.02 -8.94 -18.42
C PRO A 144 19.42 -9.52 -18.21
N GLU A 145 19.48 -10.80 -17.87
CA GLU A 145 20.70 -11.58 -17.87
C GLU A 145 21.35 -11.43 -19.25
N PRO A 146 22.56 -10.85 -19.37
CA PRO A 146 23.23 -10.79 -20.66
C PRO A 146 23.55 -12.23 -21.10
N PRO A 147 23.31 -12.59 -22.37
CA PRO A 147 23.47 -13.96 -22.83
C PRO A 147 24.93 -14.43 -22.64
N PRO A 148 25.16 -15.72 -22.36
CA PRO A 148 26.50 -16.28 -22.27
C PRO A 148 27.23 -16.06 -23.59
N GLN A 149 28.38 -15.39 -23.55
CA GLN A 149 29.26 -15.29 -24.71
C GLN A 149 29.88 -16.67 -24.96
N ASP A 150 29.39 -17.36 -25.98
CA ASP A 150 30.06 -18.50 -26.59
C ASP A 150 31.48 -18.09 -27.02
N GLU A 151 32.50 -18.54 -26.27
CA GLU A 151 33.89 -18.52 -26.70
C GLU A 151 34.09 -19.52 -27.85
N THR A 152 33.69 -19.11 -29.05
CA THR A 152 34.12 -19.74 -30.30
C THR A 152 34.86 -18.72 -31.15
N THR A 153 36.17 -18.56 -30.91
CA THR A 153 37.10 -18.33 -32.01
C THR A 153 38.39 -19.11 -31.82
N SER A 154 38.37 -20.28 -32.45
CA SER A 154 39.52 -21.00 -32.97
C SER A 154 40.49 -20.05 -33.69
N GLY A 155 41.78 -20.25 -33.47
CA GLY A 155 42.83 -19.30 -33.83
C GLY A 155 43.09 -19.13 -35.32
N LEU A 156 43.86 -18.09 -35.65
CA LEU A 156 44.73 -18.12 -36.81
C LEU A 156 45.94 -17.17 -36.63
N ARG A 157 47.12 -17.75 -36.77
CA ARG A 157 48.45 -17.14 -36.72
C ARG A 157 48.60 -16.03 -37.74
N LYS A 158 49.31 -14.95 -37.38
CA LYS A 158 50.13 -14.19 -38.34
C LYS A 158 51.54 -13.94 -37.79
N PHE A 159 52.47 -14.67 -38.41
CA PHE A 159 53.89 -14.35 -38.53
C PHE A 159 54.08 -12.90 -39.01
N THR A 160 55.06 -12.20 -38.44
CA THR A 160 56.10 -11.47 -39.21
C THR A 160 57.34 -11.24 -38.34
N LYS A 161 58.47 -11.08 -39.01
CA LYS A 161 59.83 -11.45 -38.67
C LYS A 161 60.70 -10.18 -38.62
N LYS A 162 61.76 -10.21 -37.79
CA LYS A 162 63.01 -9.44 -37.87
C LYS A 162 62.95 -7.92 -37.65
N LEU A 163 63.76 -7.47 -36.68
CA LEU A 163 64.89 -6.57 -36.92
C LEU A 163 65.85 -6.63 -35.73
N GLY A 164 67.12 -6.90 -36.02
CA GLY A 164 68.23 -6.71 -35.09
C GLY A 164 68.94 -5.41 -35.43
N PHE A 165 69.45 -4.76 -34.40
CA PHE A 165 70.70 -4.02 -34.35
C PHE A 165 71.21 -4.10 -32.91
#